data_AF-A0A2W1BAN5-F1
#
_entry.id   AF-A0A2W1BAN5-F1
#
_cell.length_a   1.000
_cell.length_b   1.000
_cell.length_c   1.000
_cell.angle_alpha   90.00
_cell.angle_beta   90.00
_cell.angle_gamma   90.00
#
_symmetry.space_group_name_H-M   'P 1'
#
loop_
_entity.id
_entity.type
_entity.pdbx_description
1 polymer ?
#
loop_
_entity_poly.entity_id
_entity_poly.type
_entity_poly.pdbx_seq_one_letter_code
_entity_poly.pdbx_strand_id
1 'polypeptide(L)' 'MKNSFSLKILFLVLSGILGVLGAIEFWELRHYKETVVVSEDFTERIMLSEYLPSLKGTWGDTPIYIYDPKTEIG' A
#
# COMPACT_ATOMS: atom_id res chain seq x y z
N MET A 1 34.25 -30.82 5.87
CA MET A 1 32.90 -30.22 6.05
C MET A 1 32.91 -28.70 6.33
N LYS A 2 33.94 -27.93 5.92
CA LYS A 2 34.08 -26.50 6.25
C LYS A 2 33.44 -25.56 5.20
N ASN A 3 33.42 -25.96 3.91
CA ASN A 3 32.89 -25.13 2.82
C ASN A 3 31.37 -24.95 2.84
N SER A 4 30.62 -25.94 3.35
CA SER A 4 29.15 -25.88 3.36
C SER A 4 28.61 -24.82 4.33
N PHE A 5 29.34 -24.48 5.39
CA PHE A 5 28.93 -23.45 6.34
C PHE A 5 29.08 -22.04 5.75
N SER A 6 30.20 -21.77 5.07
CA SER A 6 30.43 -20.51 4.37
C SER A 6 29.42 -20.29 3.24
N LEU A 7 29.06 -21.35 2.49
CA LEU A 7 28.01 -21.29 1.47
C LEU A 7 26.63 -20.95 2.06
N LYS A 8 26.27 -21.53 3.21
CA LYS A 8 25.00 -21.22 3.90
C LYS A 8 24.93 -19.75 4.32
N ILE A 9 26.02 -19.21 4.87
CA ILE A 9 26.11 -17.80 5.26
C ILE A 9 26.00 -16.91 4.02
N LEU A 10 26.67 -17.28 2.93
CA LEU A 10 26.58 -16.53 1.67
C LEU A 10 25.15 -16.46 1.15
N PHE A 11 24.43 -17.59 1.11
CA PHE A 11 23.03 -17.61 0.69
C PHE A 11 22.10 -16.86 1.65
N LEU A 12 22.35 -16.91 2.96
CA LEU A 12 21.58 -16.17 3.95
C LEU A 12 21.71 -14.66 3.75
N VAL A 13 22.94 -14.18 3.53
CA VAL A 13 23.19 -12.76 3.25
C VAL A 13 22.55 -12.37 1.93
N LEU A 14 22.68 -13.21 0.89
CA LEU A 14 22.08 -12.95 -0.41
C LEU A 14 20.55 -12.88 -0.34
N SER A 15 19.90 -13.80 0.37
CA SER A 15 18.43 -13.75 0.55
C SER A 15 18.01 -12.55 1.39
N GLY A 16 18.81 -12.16 2.39
CA GLY A 16 18.56 -10.96 3.18
C GLY A 16 18.57 -9.69 2.34
N ILE A 17 19.56 -9.55 1.44
CA ILE A 17 19.65 -8.40 0.53
C ILE A 17 18.44 -8.36 -0.41
N LEU A 18 18.06 -9.48 -1.01
CA LEU A 18 16.87 -9.56 -1.86
C LEU A 18 15.59 -9.21 -1.09
N GLY A 19 15.47 -9.67 0.16
CA GLY A 19 14.35 -9.33 1.03
C GLY A 19 14.25 -7.84 1.32
N VAL A 20 15.39 -7.17 1.56
CA VAL A 20 15.42 -5.71 1.80
C VAL A 20 15.05 -4.94 0.54
N LEU A 21 15.57 -5.33 -0.64
CA LEU A 21 15.21 -4.69 -1.90
C LEU A 21 13.71 -4.82 -2.20
N GLY A 22 13.15 -6.03 -2.02
CA GLY A 22 11.70 -6.24 -2.16
C GLY A 22 10.91 -5.44 -1.12
N ALA A 23 11.37 -5.35 0.13
CA ALA A 23 10.70 -4.55 1.14
C ALA A 23 10.63 -3.05 0.79
N ILE A 24 11.68 -2.50 0.17
CA ILE A 24 11.69 -1.10 -0.31
C ILE A 24 10.68 -0.91 -1.43
N GLU A 25 10.67 -1.79 -2.44
CA GLU A 25 9.71 -1.71 -3.55
C GLU A 25 8.26 -1.85 -3.06
N PHE A 26 8.00 -2.78 -2.14
CA PHE A 26 6.69 -2.92 -1.49
C PHE A 26 6.33 -1.70 -0.62
N TRP A 27 7.30 -1.06 0.02
CA TRP A 27 7.08 0.16 0.77
C TRP A 27 6.67 1.30 -0.15
N GLU A 28 7.37 1.45 -1.28
CA GLU A 28 7.03 2.43 -2.30
C GLU A 28 5.65 2.16 -2.89
N LEU A 29 5.32 0.91 -3.26
CA LEU A 29 3.99 0.53 -3.76
C LEU A 29 2.87 0.84 -2.76
N ARG A 30 3.07 0.57 -1.47
CA ARG A 30 2.06 0.91 -0.44
C ARG A 30 1.86 2.41 -0.24
N HIS A 31 2.89 3.20 -0.49
CA HIS A 31 2.81 4.67 -0.40
C HIS A 31 2.62 5.33 -1.76
N TYR A 32 2.51 4.52 -2.82
CA TYR A 32 2.29 4.97 -4.17
C TYR A 32 0.88 5.55 -4.23
N LYS A 33 0.83 6.87 -4.30
CA LYS A 33 -0.40 7.61 -4.55
C LYS A 33 -0.71 7.45 -6.03
N GLU A 34 -1.40 6.36 -6.35
CA GLU A 34 -1.97 6.19 -7.67
C GLU A 34 -2.73 7.48 -8.02
N THR A 35 -2.31 8.11 -9.12
CA THR A 35 -2.99 9.28 -9.67
C THR A 35 -4.36 8.82 -10.12
N VAL A 36 -5.33 8.90 -9.22
CA VAL A 36 -6.73 8.67 -9.54
C VAL A 36 -7.07 9.68 -10.63
N VAL A 37 -7.23 9.18 -11.86
CA VAL A 37 -7.82 9.94 -12.95
C VAL A 37 -9.27 10.14 -12.54
N VAL A 38 -9.51 11.25 -11.85
CA VAL A 38 -10.82 11.64 -11.37
C VAL A 38 -11.71 11.85 -12.59
N SER A 39 -12.71 10.99 -12.75
CA SER A 39 -13.85 11.28 -13.62
C SER A 39 -14.59 12.52 -13.08
N GLU A 40 -15.38 13.19 -13.91
CA GLU A 40 -16.12 14.40 -13.53
C GLU A 40 -17.07 14.20 -12.32
N ASP A 41 -17.39 12.94 -11.98
CA ASP A 41 -18.22 12.53 -10.84
C ASP A 41 -17.46 12.35 -9.51
N PHE A 42 -16.13 12.55 -9.51
CA PHE A 42 -15.36 12.50 -8.26
C PHE A 42 -15.78 13.63 -7.32
N THR A 43 -16.32 13.26 -6.16
CA THR A 43 -16.86 14.23 -5.20
C THR A 43 -15.82 14.60 -4.15
N GLU A 44 -15.34 13.61 -3.38
CA GLU A 44 -14.37 13.85 -2.32
C GLU A 44 -13.58 12.60 -1.94
N ARG A 45 -12.42 12.83 -1.32
CA ARG A 45 -11.58 11.79 -0.71
C ARG A 45 -11.62 11.98 0.80
N ILE A 46 -12.16 10.98 1.49
CA ILE A 46 -12.19 10.95 2.96
C ILE A 46 -11.47 9.69 3.47
N MET A 47 -11.13 9.67 4.77
CA MET A 47 -10.60 8.47 5.41
C MET A 47 -11.75 7.56 5.82
N LEU A 48 -11.56 6.24 5.77
CA LEU A 48 -12.57 5.28 6.24
C LEU A 48 -12.95 5.51 7.71
N SER A 49 -12.01 6.04 8.50
CA SER A 49 -12.26 6.46 9.87
C SER A 49 -13.31 7.55 10.05
N GLU A 50 -13.67 8.32 9.00
CA GLU A 50 -14.80 9.26 9.04
C GLU A 50 -16.15 8.54 9.17
N TYR A 51 -16.29 7.32 8.62
CA TYR A 51 -17.47 6.48 8.81
C TYR A 51 -17.35 5.56 10.03
N LEU A 52 -16.14 5.08 10.33
CA LEU A 52 -15.88 4.16 11.43
C LEU A 52 -14.74 4.69 12.32
N PRO A 53 -15.04 5.53 13.33
CA PRO A 53 -14.02 6.19 14.15
C PRO A 53 -13.06 5.25 14.87
N SER A 54 -13.47 4.00 15.12
CA SER A 54 -12.61 2.98 15.73
C SER A 54 -11.42 2.56 14.86
N LEU A 55 -11.47 2.83 13.55
CA LEU A 55 -10.35 2.58 12.63
C LEU A 55 -9.32 3.71 12.62
N LYS A 56 -9.60 4.85 13.25
CA LYS A 56 -8.73 6.02 13.23
C LYS A 56 -7.35 5.69 13.81
N GLY A 57 -6.32 5.87 12.99
CA GLY A 57 -4.93 5.56 13.38
C GLY A 57 -4.58 4.06 13.40
N THR A 58 -5.48 3.19 12.94
CA THR A 58 -5.17 1.77 12.71
C THR A 58 -4.53 1.58 11.34
N TRP A 59 -3.90 0.43 11.12
CA TRP A 59 -3.39 0.03 9.79
C TRP A 59 -4.48 -0.13 8.72
N GLY A 60 -5.75 -0.23 9.14
CA GLY A 60 -6.91 -0.34 8.24
C GLY A 60 -7.55 1.00 7.90
N ASP A 61 -7.00 2.12 8.36
CA ASP A 61 -7.49 3.46 8.02
C ASP A 61 -7.06 3.82 6.60
N THR A 62 -7.86 3.40 5.62
CA THR A 62 -7.57 3.61 4.20
C THR A 62 -8.36 4.80 3.65
N PRO A 63 -7.82 5.51 2.65
CA PRO A 63 -8.57 6.52 1.94
C PRO A 63 -9.66 5.86 1.09
N ILE A 64 -10.86 6.40 1.16
CA ILE A 64 -11.98 6.02 0.30
C ILE A 64 -12.33 7.18 -0.63
N TYR A 65 -12.75 6.85 -1.84
CA TYR A 65 -13.10 7.81 -2.88
C TYR A 65 -14.61 7.76 -3.09
N ILE A 66 -15.28 8.88 -2.84
CA ILE A 66 -16.73 9.00 -3.02
C ILE A 66 -16.97 9.51 -4.44
N TYR A 67 -17.71 8.71 -5.19
CA TYR A 67 -18.23 9.06 -6.50
C TYR A 67 -19.74 9.21 -6.34
N ASP A 68 -20.24 10.43 -6.46
CA ASP A 68 -21.67 10.69 -6.55
C ASP A 68 -21.98 10.90 -8.04
N PRO A 69 -22.48 9.88 -8.76
CA PRO A 69 -22.95 10.10 -10.10
C PRO A 69 -24.13 11.05 -9.98
N LYS A 70 -23.98 12.28 -10.51
CA LYS A 70 -25.12 13.18 -10.71
C LYS A 70 -26.03 12.53 -11.74
N THR A 71 -26.80 11.55 -11.30
CA THR A 71 -27.83 10.94 -12.12
C THR A 71 -28.87 12.01 -12.35
N GLU A 72 -28.86 12.48 -13.59
CA GLU A 72 -29.98 12.99 -14.36
C GLU A 72 -31.34 12.64 -13.74
N ILE A 73 -31.87 13.54 -12.90
CA ILE A 73 -33.29 13.63 -12.61
C ILE A 73 -33.69 15.07 -12.89
N GLY A 74 -34.23 15.27 -14.09
CA GLY A 74 -34.73 16.53 -14.62
C GLY A 74 -35.21 16.33 -16.05
#